data_AF-A0A3S1EW35-F1
#
_entry.id   AF-A0A3S1EW35-F1
#
_cell.length_a   1.000
_cell.length_b   1.000
_cell.length_c   1.000
_cell.angle_alpha   90.00
_cell.angle_beta   90.00
_cell.angle_gamma   90.00
#
_symmetry.space_group_name_H-M   'P 1'
#
loop_
_entity.id
_entity.type
_entity.pdbx_description
1 polymer ?
#
loop_
_entity_poly.entity_id
_entity_poly.type
_entity_poly.pdbx_seq_one_letter_code
_entity_poly.pdbx_strand_id
1 'polypeptide(L)'
;FATPDLIVPPPLAIPPVKNATDGNTIGPTSINREAVDPLIGWCMTYPINYTGHPAISVPAGFTPLGLPVGLQIIGKRHADESVLAMAARFERIQPWFGRYPGLAG
;
A
#
# COMPACT_ATOMS: atom_id res chain seq x y z
N PHE A 1 -10.03 -14.94 6.20
CA PHE A 1 -10.56 -14.46 7.50
C PHE A 1 -11.29 -15.50 8.34
N ALA A 2 -11.14 -16.81 8.07
CA ALA A 2 -11.65 -17.84 8.99
C ALA A 2 -10.89 -17.84 10.33
N THR A 3 -9.62 -17.41 10.30
CA THR A 3 -8.72 -17.37 11.45
C THR A 3 -8.20 -15.96 11.80
N PRO A 4 -7.62 -15.15 10.88
CA PRO A 4 -7.17 -13.80 11.25
C PRO A 4 -8.32 -12.81 11.30
N ASP A 5 -8.19 -11.79 12.16
CA ASP A 5 -9.06 -10.62 12.20
C ASP A 5 -8.65 -9.52 11.20
N LEU A 6 -7.34 -9.42 10.92
CA LEU A 6 -6.74 -8.47 9.98
C LEU A 6 -5.64 -9.16 9.16
N ILE A 7 -5.45 -8.71 7.92
CA ILE A 7 -4.32 -9.08 7.06
C ILE A 7 -3.56 -7.79 6.73
N VAL A 8 -2.22 -7.82 6.83
CA VAL A 8 -1.38 -6.62 6.69
C VAL A 8 -0.24 -6.78 5.67
N PRO A 9 -0.53 -6.85 4.36
CA PRO A 9 0.50 -6.92 3.32
C PRO A 9 0.99 -5.52 2.91
N PRO A 10 2.10 -5.41 2.18
CA PRO A 10 2.38 -4.19 1.42
C PRO A 10 1.30 -3.98 0.34
N PRO A 11 0.91 -2.73 0.01
CA PRO A 11 -0.05 -2.44 -1.06
C PRO A 11 0.56 -2.63 -2.45
N LEU A 12 1.88 -2.46 -2.58
CA LEU A 12 2.63 -2.55 -3.83
C LEU A 12 3.86 -3.42 -3.62
N ALA A 13 4.24 -4.21 -4.62
CA ALA A 13 5.41 -5.08 -4.55
C ALA A 13 6.75 -4.35 -4.80
N ILE A 14 6.71 -3.09 -5.27
CA ILE A 14 7.89 -2.27 -5.58
C ILE A 14 7.71 -0.80 -5.14
N PRO A 15 8.82 -0.05 -4.99
CA PRO A 15 8.78 1.41 -4.89
C PRO A 15 8.28 2.10 -6.17
N PRO A 16 8.02 3.42 -6.14
CA PRO A 16 7.68 4.20 -7.33
C PRO A 16 8.67 4.02 -8.48
N VAL A 17 8.14 3.93 -9.70
CA VAL A 17 8.94 3.84 -10.94
C VAL A 17 9.36 5.23 -11.44
N LYS A 18 10.39 5.27 -12.28
CA LYS A 18 10.76 6.49 -13.02
C LYS A 18 9.79 6.69 -14.18
N ASN A 19 9.52 7.96 -14.51
CA ASN A 19 8.70 8.31 -15.66
C ASN A 19 9.37 7.88 -16.97
N ALA A 20 8.57 7.35 -17.89
CA ALA A 20 8.95 7.19 -19.29
C ALA A 20 8.85 8.54 -20.02
N THR A 21 9.51 8.64 -21.18
CA THR A 21 9.54 9.87 -22.00
C THR A 21 8.53 9.88 -23.14
N ASP A 22 7.81 8.78 -23.34
CA ASP A 22 6.85 8.55 -24.43
C ASP A 22 5.38 8.73 -23.99
N GLY A 23 5.16 9.18 -22.75
CA GLY A 23 3.83 9.30 -22.15
C GLY A 23 3.23 7.98 -21.67
N ASN A 24 3.97 6.87 -21.70
CA ASN A 24 3.49 5.54 -21.32
C ASN A 24 4.30 4.93 -20.17
N THR A 25 4.30 5.60 -19.01
CA THR A 25 4.94 5.07 -17.80
C THR A 25 4.18 3.84 -17.29
N ILE A 26 4.86 2.69 -17.25
CA ILE A 26 4.32 1.42 -16.73
C ILE A 26 5.19 0.87 -15.61
N GLY A 27 4.68 -0.14 -14.91
CA GLY A 27 5.43 -0.89 -13.91
C GLY A 27 6.48 -1.84 -14.50
N PRO A 28 7.16 -2.60 -13.64
CA PRO A 28 8.21 -3.54 -14.06
C PRO A 28 7.59 -4.74 -14.78
N THR A 29 8.34 -5.34 -15.70
CA THR A 29 7.98 -6.62 -16.33
C THR A 29 8.45 -7.83 -15.53
N SER A 30 9.30 -7.61 -14.51
CA SER A 30 9.72 -8.65 -13.57
C SER A 30 10.07 -8.09 -12.19
N ILE A 31 9.80 -8.86 -11.14
CA ILE A 31 10.16 -8.58 -9.75
C ILE A 31 10.88 -9.81 -9.22
N ASN A 32 12.07 -9.65 -8.62
CA ASN A 32 12.87 -10.77 -8.11
C ASN A 32 13.08 -11.92 -9.12
N ARG A 33 13.22 -11.58 -10.41
CA ARG A 33 13.34 -12.51 -11.57
C ARG A 33 12.07 -13.29 -11.91
N GLU A 34 10.94 -13.01 -11.26
CA GLU A 34 9.64 -13.54 -11.65
C GLU A 34 8.94 -12.56 -12.58
N ALA A 35 8.37 -13.07 -13.67
CA ALA A 35 7.62 -12.25 -14.61
C ALA A 35 6.34 -11.74 -13.96
N VAL A 36 6.03 -10.46 -14.18
CA VAL A 36 4.80 -9.83 -13.68
C VAL A 36 4.18 -8.97 -14.78
N ASP A 37 2.85 -8.85 -14.76
CA ASP A 37 2.15 -7.89 -15.60
C ASP A 37 2.55 -6.45 -15.18
N PRO A 38 3.05 -5.61 -16.12
CA PRO A 38 3.54 -4.29 -15.78
C PRO A 38 2.42 -3.28 -15.48
N LEU A 39 1.17 -3.56 -15.84
CA LEU A 39 0.04 -2.68 -15.60
C LEU A 39 -0.56 -2.89 -14.20
N ILE A 40 -0.70 -4.14 -13.77
CA ILE A 40 -1.41 -4.46 -12.52
C ILE A 40 -0.76 -5.56 -11.68
N GLY A 41 0.16 -6.35 -12.23
CA GLY A 41 0.73 -7.53 -11.58
C GLY A 41 1.49 -7.26 -10.28
N TRP A 42 2.00 -6.04 -10.12
CA TRP A 42 2.73 -5.57 -8.94
C TRP A 42 1.85 -4.81 -7.94
N CYS A 43 0.58 -4.58 -8.27
CA CYS A 43 -0.41 -3.89 -7.43
C CYS A 43 -1.13 -4.91 -6.54
N MET A 44 -0.65 -5.12 -5.31
CA MET A 44 -1.21 -6.12 -4.38
C MET A 44 -2.55 -5.72 -3.76
N THR A 45 -3.15 -4.65 -4.26
CA THR A 45 -4.48 -4.15 -3.90
C THR A 45 -5.60 -4.85 -4.67
N TYR A 46 -5.38 -5.28 -5.91
CA TYR A 46 -6.47 -5.75 -6.78
C TYR A 46 -7.27 -6.95 -6.24
N PRO A 47 -6.72 -7.90 -5.44
CA PRO A 47 -7.52 -8.98 -4.88
C PRO A 47 -8.69 -8.48 -4.01
N ILE A 48 -8.54 -7.28 -3.43
CA ILE A 48 -9.58 -6.67 -2.59
C ILE A 48 -10.74 -6.15 -3.44
N ASN A 49 -10.49 -5.68 -4.66
CA ASN A 49 -11.55 -5.31 -5.60
C ASN A 49 -12.48 -6.49 -5.93
N TYR A 50 -11.94 -7.71 -6.03
CA TYR A 50 -12.74 -8.90 -6.30
C TYR A 50 -13.51 -9.41 -5.07
N THR A 51 -12.88 -9.35 -3.90
CA THR A 51 -13.46 -9.91 -2.68
C THR A 51 -14.35 -8.93 -1.91
N GLY A 52 -14.19 -7.62 -2.17
CA GLY A 52 -14.94 -6.52 -1.56
C GLY A 52 -14.74 -6.39 -0.05
N HIS A 53 -13.59 -6.80 0.47
CA HIS A 53 -13.21 -6.54 1.87
C HIS A 53 -12.85 -5.04 2.04
N PRO A 54 -13.08 -4.44 3.22
CA PRO A 54 -12.55 -3.12 3.50
C PRO A 54 -11.03 -3.17 3.62
N ALA A 55 -10.34 -2.23 2.99
CA ALA A 55 -8.90 -2.09 3.08
C ALA A 55 -8.49 -0.62 3.07
N ILE A 56 -7.39 -0.31 3.77
CA ILE A 56 -6.77 1.03 3.79
C ILE A 56 -5.26 0.88 3.61
N SER A 57 -4.63 1.82 2.89
CA SER A 57 -3.18 1.94 2.83
C SER A 57 -2.72 3.09 3.71
N VAL A 58 -1.85 2.82 4.67
CA VAL A 58 -1.24 3.82 5.57
C VAL A 58 0.26 3.99 5.25
N PRO A 59 0.84 5.21 5.41
CA PRO A 59 2.28 5.41 5.23
C PRO A 59 3.09 4.62 6.25
N ALA A 60 3.95 3.72 5.78
CA ALA A 60 4.74 2.80 6.60
C ALA A 60 6.22 3.16 6.68
N GLY A 61 6.63 4.22 6.00
CA GLY A 61 7.99 4.72 6.00
C GLY A 61 8.48 5.10 4.62
N PHE A 62 9.79 5.10 4.46
CA PHE A 62 10.47 5.49 3.23
C PHE A 62 11.57 4.50 2.89
N THR A 63 11.78 4.30 1.59
CA THR A 63 12.96 3.61 1.08
C THR A 63 14.25 4.40 1.41
N PRO A 64 15.45 3.78 1.29
CA PRO A 64 16.71 4.50 1.43
C PRO A 64 16.88 5.71 0.48
N LEU A 65 16.13 5.73 -0.62
CA LEU A 65 16.09 6.82 -1.60
C LEU A 65 15.06 7.90 -1.26
N GLY A 66 14.40 7.83 -0.10
CA GLY A 66 13.40 8.79 0.33
C GLY A 66 12.05 8.66 -0.36
N LEU A 67 11.77 7.55 -1.06
CA LEU A 67 10.47 7.28 -1.67
C LEU A 67 9.50 6.64 -0.66
N PRO A 68 8.21 7.02 -0.64
CA PRO A 68 7.24 6.51 0.33
C PRO A 68 6.95 5.02 0.13
N VAL A 69 6.72 4.33 1.26
CA VAL A 69 6.29 2.92 1.32
C VAL A 69 4.98 2.86 2.10
N GLY A 70 4.01 2.08 1.62
CA GLY A 70 2.73 1.87 2.28
C GLY A 70 2.63 0.53 3.01
N LEU A 71 1.70 0.44 3.96
CA LEU A 71 1.21 -0.80 4.56
C LEU A 71 -0.30 -0.87 4.33
N GLN A 72 -0.77 -1.98 3.76
CA GLN A 72 -2.18 -2.22 3.56
C GLN A 72 -2.74 -2.90 4.81
N ILE A 73 -3.88 -2.46 5.32
CA ILE A 73 -4.62 -3.10 6.42
C ILE A 73 -5.95 -3.54 5.85
N ILE A 74 -6.22 -4.84 5.86
CA ILE A 74 -7.43 -5.45 5.28
C ILE A 74 -8.22 -6.11 6.41
N GLY A 75 -9.50 -5.75 6.50
CA GLY A 75 -10.42 -6.30 7.50
C GLY A 75 -11.39 -7.33 6.92
N LYS A 76 -12.16 -7.95 7.81
CA LYS A 76 -13.33 -8.78 7.45
C LYS A 76 -14.35 -7.95 6.65
N ARG A 77 -15.16 -8.61 5.82
CA ARG A 77 -16.30 -7.98 5.13
C ARG A 77 -17.13 -7.14 6.10
N HIS A 78 -17.42 -5.91 5.72
CA HIS A 78 -18.22 -4.95 6.51
C HIS A 78 -17.60 -4.52 7.85
N ALA A 79 -16.31 -4.80 8.08
CA ALA A 79 -15.59 -4.42 9.30
C ALA A 79 -14.78 -3.12 9.12
N ASP A 80 -15.34 -2.13 8.42
CA ASP A 80 -14.72 -0.83 8.12
C ASP A 80 -14.22 -0.13 9.39
N GLU A 81 -15.01 -0.18 10.47
CA GLU A 81 -14.62 0.38 11.78
C GLU A 81 -13.34 -0.26 12.34
N SER A 82 -13.16 -1.57 12.17
CA SER A 82 -11.96 -2.28 12.64
C SER A 82 -10.72 -1.87 11.84
N VAL A 83 -10.88 -1.67 10.53
CA VAL A 83 -9.82 -1.20 9.64
C VAL A 83 -9.39 0.22 10.02
N LEU A 84 -10.36 1.12 10.21
CA LEU A 84 -10.11 2.50 10.64
C LEU A 84 -9.49 2.58 12.03
N ALA A 85 -9.97 1.79 13.00
CA ALA A 85 -9.42 1.75 14.35
C ALA A 85 -7.95 1.30 14.35
N MET A 86 -7.61 0.31 13.53
CA MET A 86 -6.22 -0.13 13.38
C MET A 86 -5.35 0.93 12.69
N ALA A 87 -5.84 1.56 11.61
CA ALA A 87 -5.12 2.63 10.93
C ALA A 87 -4.83 3.81 11.87
N ALA A 88 -5.81 4.25 12.66
CA ALA A 88 -5.62 5.32 13.64
C ALA A 88 -4.65 4.92 14.76
N ARG A 89 -4.64 3.64 15.18
CA ARG A 89 -3.65 3.14 16.14
C ARG A 89 -2.25 3.13 15.55
N PHE A 90 -2.11 2.70 14.30
CA PHE A 90 -0.84 2.71 13.58
C PHE A 90 -0.30 4.14 13.42
N GLU A 91 -1.15 5.09 13.02
CA GLU A 91 -0.83 6.53 12.93
C GLU A 91 -0.26 7.10 14.23
N ARG A 92 -0.86 6.77 15.38
CA ARG A 92 -0.36 7.25 16.69
C ARG A 92 1.01 6.66 17.05
N ILE A 93 1.31 5.44 16.61
CA ILE A 93 2.59 4.75 16.91
C ILE A 93 3.68 5.20 15.92
N GLN A 94 3.31 5.45 14.67
CA GLN A 94 4.20 5.85 13.58
C GLN A 94 3.62 7.05 12.82
N PRO A 95 3.67 8.26 13.40
CA PRO A 95 3.15 9.45 12.74
C PRO A 95 3.99 9.81 11.52
N TRP A 96 3.33 10.14 10.40
CA TRP A 96 3.99 10.49 9.14
C TRP A 96 3.83 11.96 8.75
N PHE A 97 2.96 12.74 9.42
CA PHE A 97 2.64 14.12 9.06
C PHE A 97 3.87 15.04 8.97
N GLY A 98 4.83 14.88 9.87
CA GLY A 98 6.09 15.66 9.86
C GLY A 98 6.97 15.45 8.63
N ARG A 99 6.60 14.54 7.73
CA ARG A 99 7.31 14.26 6.46
C ARG A 99 6.70 14.96 5.26
N TYR A 100 5.54 15.60 5.41
CA TYR A 100 4.93 16.41 4.36
C TYR A 100 5.41 17.86 4.46
N PRO A 101 6.10 18.40 3.44
CA PRO A 101 6.48 19.80 3.42
C PRO A 101 5.24 20.71 3.50
N GLY A 102 5.22 21.66 4.45
CA GLY A 102 4.13 22.63 4.59
C GLY A 102 2.87 22.15 5.33
N LEU A 103 2.87 20.93 5.86
CA LEU A 103 1.78 20.39 6.71
C LEU A 103 2.24 20.03 8.12
N ALA A 104 3.52 20.20 8.43
CA ALA A 104 4.01 20.25 9.80
C ALA A 104 3.60 21.61 10.38
N GLY A 105 2.68 21.59 11.34
CA GLY A 105 2.25 22.79 12.08
C GLY A 105 3.37 23.42 12.89
#